data_AF-A0A7J2KM44-F1
#
_entry.id   AF-A0A7J2KM44-F1
#
_cell.length_a   1.000
_cell.length_b   1.000
_cell.length_c   1.000
_cell.angle_alpha   90.00
_cell.angle_beta   90.00
_cell.angle_gamma   90.00
#
_symmetry.space_group_name_H-M   'P 1'
#
loop_
_entity.id
_entity.type
_entity.pdbx_description
1 polymer ?
#
loop_
_entity_poly.entity_id
_entity_poly.type
_entity_poly.pdbx_seq_one_letter_code
_entity_poly.pdbx_strand_id
1 'polypeptide(L)'
;AFGLRSKHSKFDRGCRRRGIKHIRTAIHSPTTTGKIERFFQTLARELKFCVDHHEFRMRYNHFRPHTSLHGKVPAEVYFSLRHMSMGRTDNSLEQPLKTKFLDTNHGKRQSSSI
;
A
#
# COMPACT_ATOMS: atom_id res chain seq x y z
N ALA A 1 -16.62 24.67 9.18
CA ALA A 1 -16.42 23.44 9.97
C ALA A 1 -16.34 22.23 9.05
N PHE A 2 -15.26 21.46 9.13
CA PHE A 2 -15.14 20.15 8.49
C PHE A 2 -15.64 19.09 9.49
N GLY A 3 -16.49 18.15 9.07
CA GLY A 3 -16.84 16.98 9.89
C GLY A 3 -18.19 16.98 10.62
N LEU A 4 -19.01 18.02 10.51
CA LEU A 4 -20.40 17.99 11.01
C LEU A 4 -21.27 16.98 10.22
N ARG A 5 -22.43 16.58 10.77
CA ARG A 5 -23.45 15.75 10.07
C ARG A 5 -24.01 16.40 8.78
N SER A 6 -23.61 17.63 8.47
CA SER A 6 -24.05 18.36 7.28
C SER A 6 -23.57 17.68 6.01
N LYS A 7 -24.52 17.27 5.15
CA LYS A 7 -24.29 16.68 3.82
C LYS A 7 -23.86 17.72 2.76
N HIS A 8 -23.62 18.96 3.17
CA HIS A 8 -23.37 20.11 2.30
C HIS A 8 -22.00 20.76 2.57
N SER A 9 -21.01 20.00 3.03
CA SER A 9 -19.66 20.54 3.15
C SER A 9 -19.05 20.84 1.77
N LYS A 10 -18.00 21.67 1.73
CA LYS A 10 -17.21 21.91 0.50
C LYS A 10 -16.65 20.59 -0.05
N PHE A 11 -16.27 19.66 0.83
CA PHE A 11 -15.78 18.34 0.48
C PHE A 11 -16.87 17.47 -0.18
N ASP A 12 -18.07 17.40 0.42
CA ASP A 12 -19.18 16.61 -0.15
C ASP A 12 -19.55 17.08 -1.56
N ARG A 13 -19.57 18.41 -1.78
CA ARG A 13 -19.78 18.98 -3.12
C ARG A 13 -18.67 18.60 -4.09
N GLY A 14 -17.43 18.54 -3.61
CA GLY A 14 -16.26 18.12 -4.40
C GLY A 14 -16.32 16.64 -4.81
N CYS A 15 -16.75 15.77 -3.91
CA CYS A 15 -16.94 14.34 -4.17
C CYS A 15 -18.10 14.12 -5.16
N ARG A 16 -19.26 14.76 -4.93
CA ARG A 16 -20.42 14.67 -5.83
C ARG A 16 -20.11 15.08 -7.25
N ARG A 17 -19.39 16.19 -7.44
CA ARG A 17 -18.96 16.65 -8.78
C ARG A 17 -18.06 15.66 -9.52
N ARG A 18 -17.36 14.78 -8.80
CA ARG A 18 -16.48 13.74 -9.35
C ARG A 18 -17.15 12.37 -9.43
N GLY A 19 -18.45 12.27 -9.11
CA GLY A 19 -19.15 10.98 -9.04
C GLY A 19 -18.70 10.09 -7.87
N ILE A 20 -18.00 10.64 -6.87
CA ILE A 20 -17.50 9.88 -5.72
C ILE A 20 -18.57 9.86 -4.62
N LYS A 21 -19.01 8.66 -4.23
CA LYS A 21 -19.91 8.46 -3.09
C LYS A 21 -19.12 8.62 -1.77
N HIS A 22 -19.40 9.69 -1.03
CA HIS A 22 -18.81 9.88 0.30
C HIS A 22 -19.57 9.05 1.34
N ILE A 23 -18.91 8.01 1.86
CA ILE A 23 -19.42 7.14 2.92
C ILE A 23 -18.74 7.54 4.24
N ARG A 24 -19.53 7.71 5.30
CA ARG A 24 -19.06 8.08 6.63
C ARG A 24 -19.28 6.93 7.60
N THR A 25 -18.35 6.75 8.51
CA THR A 25 -18.52 5.82 9.63
C THR A 25 -19.48 6.41 10.67
N ALA A 26 -20.16 5.54 11.42
CA ALA A 26 -20.96 5.98 12.55
C ALA A 26 -20.05 6.47 13.68
N ILE A 27 -20.57 7.41 14.48
CA ILE A 27 -19.87 7.88 15.69
C ILE A 27 -19.76 6.69 16.65
N HIS A 28 -18.61 6.53 17.30
CA HIS A 28 -18.32 5.39 18.20
C HIS A 28 -18.41 4.01 17.53
N SER A 29 -18.05 3.91 16.24
CA SER A 29 -17.93 2.64 15.51
C SER A 29 -16.46 2.27 15.24
N PRO A 30 -15.74 1.73 16.25
CA PRO A 30 -14.29 1.46 16.16
C PRO A 30 -13.95 0.35 15.16
N THR A 31 -14.90 -0.54 14.86
CA THR A 31 -14.67 -1.68 13.97
C THR A 31 -14.56 -1.27 12.49
N THR A 32 -15.10 -0.11 12.11
CA THR A 32 -15.14 0.31 10.70
C THR A 32 -13.82 0.95 10.24
N THR A 33 -13.07 1.57 11.16
CA THR A 33 -11.83 2.33 10.89
C THR A 33 -10.54 1.54 11.19
N GLY A 34 -10.64 0.30 11.68
CA GLY A 34 -9.48 -0.47 12.12
C GLY A 34 -8.38 -0.66 11.07
N LYS A 35 -8.72 -0.80 9.79
CA LYS A 35 -7.70 -0.93 8.71
C LYS A 35 -6.84 0.33 8.59
N ILE A 36 -7.47 1.51 8.60
CA ILE A 36 -6.73 2.77 8.45
C ILE A 36 -5.97 3.12 9.75
N GLU A 37 -6.54 2.80 10.91
CA GLU A 37 -5.86 2.95 12.20
C GLU A 37 -4.61 2.08 12.28
N ARG A 38 -4.71 0.80 11.88
CA ARG A 38 -3.57 -0.11 11.83
C ARG A 38 -2.50 0.36 10.84
N PHE A 39 -2.91 0.94 9.72
CA PHE A 39 -1.98 1.58 8.78
C PHE A 39 -1.24 2.75 9.44
N PHE A 40 -1.95 3.69 10.08
CA PHE A 40 -1.32 4.83 10.76
C PHE A 40 -0.40 4.40 11.90
N GLN A 41 -0.76 3.36 12.66
CA GLN A 41 0.13 2.80 13.67
C GLN A 41 1.42 2.23 13.05
N THR A 42 1.32 1.62 11.87
CA THR A 42 2.49 1.09 11.14
C THR A 42 3.35 2.24 10.60
N LEU A 43 2.73 3.25 9.99
CA LEU A 43 3.40 4.47 9.56
C LEU A 43 4.17 5.12 10.71
N ALA A 44 3.52 5.37 11.85
CA ALA A 44 4.17 5.99 13.00
C ALA A 44 5.37 5.18 13.53
N ARG A 45 5.28 3.84 13.49
CA ARG A 45 6.37 2.96 13.94
C ARG A 45 7.55 2.93 12.97
N GLU A 46 7.26 2.91 11.67
CA GLU A 46 8.25 2.62 10.62
C GLU A 46 8.84 3.89 9.99
N LEU A 47 8.15 5.03 10.04
CA LEU A 47 8.58 6.27 9.39
C LEU A 47 9.93 6.78 9.90
N LYS A 48 10.26 6.55 11.19
CA LYS A 48 11.57 6.90 11.76
C LYS A 48 12.76 6.17 11.15
N PHE A 49 12.51 5.08 10.41
CA PHE A 49 13.53 4.33 9.67
C PHE A 49 13.56 4.69 8.17
N CYS A 50 12.74 5.65 7.75
CA CYS A 50 12.69 6.16 6.39
C CYS A 50 13.21 7.61 6.41
N VAL A 51 13.80 8.05 5.30
CA VAL A 51 14.21 9.45 5.07
C VAL A 51 12.98 10.35 5.05
N ASP A 52 11.90 9.92 4.39
CA ASP A 52 10.66 10.69 4.29
C ASP A 52 9.41 9.79 4.10
N HIS A 53 8.26 10.45 3.94
CA HIS A 53 6.99 9.78 3.65
C HIS A 53 6.98 9.09 2.27
N HIS A 54 7.77 9.58 1.31
CA HIS A 54 7.82 9.02 -0.03
C HIS A 54 8.53 7.66 0.00
N GLU A 55 9.67 7.57 0.67
CA GLU A 55 10.38 6.31 0.88
C GLU A 55 9.52 5.32 1.66
N PHE A 56 8.85 5.75 2.74
CA PHE A 56 7.90 4.89 3.45
C PHE A 56 6.82 4.34 2.50
N ARG A 57 6.21 5.20 1.68
CA ARG A 57 5.18 4.80 0.71
C ARG A 57 5.72 3.76 -0.27
N MET A 58 6.92 3.98 -0.82
CA MET A 58 7.55 3.05 -1.74
C MET A 58 7.83 1.71 -1.08
N ARG A 59 8.45 1.73 0.11
CA ARG A 59 8.73 0.54 0.92
C ARG A 59 7.46 -0.25 1.22
N TYR A 60 6.44 0.41 1.74
CA TYR A 60 5.19 -0.22 2.15
C TYR A 60 4.44 -0.85 0.96
N ASN A 61 4.35 -0.14 -0.17
CA ASN A 61 3.53 -0.59 -1.30
C ASN A 61 4.24 -1.58 -2.24
N HIS A 62 5.56 -1.47 -2.40
CA HIS A 62 6.31 -2.18 -3.45
C HIS A 62 7.36 -3.18 -2.94
N PHE A 63 7.83 -3.05 -1.71
CA PHE A 63 8.96 -3.87 -1.21
C PHE A 63 8.64 -4.69 0.04
N ARG A 64 7.66 -4.27 0.85
CA ARG A 64 7.31 -4.91 2.12
C ARG A 64 6.36 -6.09 1.88
N PRO A 65 6.79 -7.34 2.10
CA PRO A 65 5.88 -8.48 2.06
C PRO A 65 4.89 -8.41 3.23
N HIS A 66 3.61 -8.67 2.97
CA HIS A 66 2.57 -8.64 3.99
C HIS A 66 2.05 -10.06 4.28
N THR A 67 2.06 -10.47 5.54
CA THR A 67 1.58 -11.79 5.97
C THR A 67 0.10 -12.01 5.63
N SER A 68 -0.73 -10.97 5.82
CA SER A 68 -2.16 -11.00 5.45
C SER A 68 -2.40 -11.12 3.94
N LEU A 69 -1.37 -10.92 3.12
CA LEU A 69 -1.41 -11.03 1.65
C LEU A 69 -0.57 -12.23 1.16
N HIS A 70 -0.33 -13.23 2.01
CA HIS A 70 0.48 -14.41 1.67
C HIS A 70 1.89 -14.06 1.18
N GLY A 71 2.50 -13.03 1.77
CA GLY A 71 3.84 -12.58 1.42
C GLY A 71 3.90 -11.63 0.22
N LYS A 72 2.77 -11.33 -0.43
CA LYS A 72 2.71 -10.36 -1.53
C LYS A 72 2.79 -8.93 -1.04
N VAL A 73 3.17 -8.03 -1.95
CA VAL A 73 3.16 -6.59 -1.72
C VAL A 73 1.80 -5.99 -2.11
N PRO A 74 1.34 -4.91 -1.44
CA PRO A 74 0.03 -4.31 -1.72
C PRO A 74 -0.17 -3.90 -3.18
N ALA A 75 0.88 -3.40 -3.84
CA ALA A 75 0.82 -3.01 -5.25
C ALA A 75 0.49 -4.21 -6.17
N GLU A 76 1.11 -5.37 -5.95
CA GLU A 76 0.87 -6.58 -6.74
C GLU A 76 -0.60 -7.03 -6.61
N VAL A 77 -1.13 -7.04 -5.39
CA VAL A 77 -2.52 -7.43 -5.13
C VAL A 77 -3.49 -6.43 -5.76
N TYR A 78 -3.24 -5.13 -5.59
CA TYR A 78 -4.10 -4.09 -6.17
C TYR A 78 -4.16 -4.16 -7.69
N PHE A 79 -2.99 -4.27 -8.35
CA PHE A 79 -2.93 -4.31 -9.80
C PHE A 79 -3.47 -5.64 -10.35
N SER A 80 -3.17 -6.79 -9.74
CA SER A 80 -3.74 -8.08 -10.18
C SER A 80 -5.27 -8.11 -10.12
N LEU A 81 -5.88 -7.56 -9.07
CA LEU A 81 -7.33 -7.41 -8.98
C LEU A 81 -7.91 -6.52 -10.09
N ARG A 82 -7.22 -5.45 -10.44
CA ARG A 82 -7.66 -4.53 -11.50
C ARG A 82 -7.59 -5.17 -12.89
N HIS A 83 -6.57 -5.97 -13.16
CA HIS A 83 -6.48 -6.76 -14.40
C HIS A 83 -7.55 -7.85 -14.48
N MET A 84 -8.07 -8.32 -13.34
CA MET A 84 -9.18 -9.27 -13.29
C MET A 84 -10.55 -8.60 -13.50
N SER A 85 -10.73 -7.36 -13.01
CA SER A 85 -11.97 -6.61 -13.19
C SER A 85 -12.12 -5.99 -14.59
N MET A 86 -11.01 -5.67 -15.25
CA MET A 86 -10.98 -5.22 -16.64
C MET A 86 -10.71 -6.44 -17.50
N GLY A 87 -11.76 -7.13 -17.95
CA GLY A 87 -11.63 -8.33 -18.77
C GLY A 87 -10.53 -8.18 -19.83
N ARG A 88 -9.51 -9.04 -19.72
CA ARG A 88 -8.46 -9.36 -20.70
C ARG A 88 -8.44 -8.42 -21.92
N THR A 89 -7.76 -7.29 -21.81
CA THR A 89 -7.31 -6.54 -22.99
C THR A 89 -5.88 -6.04 -22.77
N ASP A 90 -5.03 -6.51 -23.67
CA ASP A 90 -3.69 -6.05 -24.01
C ASP A 90 -2.52 -6.31 -23.02
N ASN A 91 -1.71 -7.27 -23.45
CA ASN A 91 -0.35 -7.55 -23.05
C ASN A 91 0.61 -6.46 -23.58
N SER A 92 0.65 -5.27 -22.95
CA SER A 92 1.55 -4.19 -23.42
C SER A 92 2.27 -3.38 -22.33
N LEU A 93 2.23 -3.72 -21.03
CA LEU A 93 3.06 -3.04 -20.01
C LEU A 93 3.54 -3.96 -18.85
N GLU A 94 3.90 -5.21 -19.14
CA GLU A 94 4.75 -5.99 -18.22
C GLU A 94 6.22 -5.63 -18.50
N GLN A 95 6.69 -4.54 -17.88
CA GLN A 95 8.09 -4.48 -17.47
C GLN A 95 8.10 -4.63 -15.96
N PRO A 96 8.35 -5.84 -15.41
CA PRO A 96 8.62 -5.94 -14.00
C PRO A 96 9.87 -5.11 -13.75
N LEU A 97 9.76 -4.10 -12.87
CA LEU A 97 10.93 -3.55 -12.18
C LEU A 97 11.50 -4.67 -11.30
N LYS A 98 12.15 -5.66 -11.92
CA LYS A 98 13.21 -6.45 -11.30
C LYS A 98 14.38 -5.48 -11.11
N THR A 99 14.27 -4.61 -10.11
CA THR A 99 15.46 -3.97 -9.57
C THR A 99 16.26 -5.08 -8.91
N LYS A 100 17.40 -5.40 -9.52
CA LYS A 100 18.36 -6.40 -9.07
C LYS A 100 18.62 -6.19 -7.58
N PHE A 101 18.12 -7.09 -6.75
CA PHE A 101 18.78 -7.35 -5.49
C PHE A 101 20.17 -7.84 -5.85
N LEU A 102 21.17 -7.21 -5.26
CA LEU A 102 22.54 -7.65 -5.28
C LEU A 102 22.57 -9.09 -4.77
N ASP A 103 22.88 -10.03 -5.66
CA ASP A 103 23.36 -11.35 -5.28
C ASP A 103 24.76 -11.18 -4.68
N THR A 104 24.86 -10.80 -3.40
CA THR A 104 26.07 -11.07 -2.63
C THR A 104 26.05 -12.54 -2.22
N ASN A 105 26.60 -13.34 -3.14
CA ASN A 105 26.90 -14.76 -3.03
C ASN A 105 27.46 -15.15 -1.66
N HIS A 106 26.84 -16.17 -1.05
CA HIS A 106 27.54 -17.15 -0.24
C HIS A 106 28.52 -17.91 -1.15
N GLY A 107 29.82 -17.67 -0.97
CA GLY A 107 30.90 -18.38 -1.64
C GLY A 107 32.02 -18.75 -0.67
N LYS A 108 31.99 -20.00 -0.20
CA LYS A 108 33.13 -20.86 0.18
C LYS A 108 34.28 -20.22 1.00
N ARG A 109 34.28 -20.47 2.31
CA ARG A 109 35.54 -20.60 3.06
C ARG A 109 36.14 -21.97 2.72
N GLN A 110 37.12 -21.96 1.82
CA GLN A 110 38.04 -23.07 1.59
C GLN A 110 38.83 -23.34 2.88
N SER A 111 38.95 -24.63 3.19
CA SER A 111 39.94 -25.20 4.09
C SER A 111 41.35 -24.82 3.65
N SER A 112 42.17 -24.37 4.60
CA SER A 112 43.63 -24.45 4.49
C SER A 112 44.17 -24.92 5.83
N SER A 113 44.55 -26.19 5.87
CA SER A 113 45.54 -26.72 6.80
C SER A 113 46.85 -25.94 6.64
N ILE A 114 47.46 -25.56 7.76
CA ILE A 114 48.82 -25.91 8.21
C ILE A 114 48.81 -25.67 9.72
#